data_AF-A0A924S349-F1
#
_entry.id   AF-A0A924S349-F1
#
_cell.length_a   1.000
_cell.length_b   1.000
_cell.length_c   1.000
_cell.angle_alpha   90.00
_cell.angle_beta   90.00
_cell.angle_gamma   90.00
#
_symmetry.space_group_name_H-M   'P 1'
#
loop_
_entity.id
_entity.type
_entity.pdbx_description
1 polymer ?
#
loop_
_entity_poly.entity_id
_entity_poly.type
_entity_poly.pdbx_seq_one_letter_code
_entity_poly.pdbx_strand_id
1 'polypeptide(L)'
;LEHMLRNAMAHGLELPEDRRKARKLEEGTVRIAVHREGSEVVLKVSDDGIGLNKKAIREKALERGLIKPDAELSDEALYSLILETGFSTAETVSRLSGRGVGMDVVYSEIRQLGGTLQIKSDEGKGSEFVIRLPFTLAVTQAVFVKIGDTSFAVPIASVQGVGRIARTDLDKQLATSNPVFNYAGEDYAIHDLGTLIGHAPAKAQDSLQMPLLLARSGELRTAISIDQVLGSREIVVKPVGPQVNSVPGIFGATIMGDGRVVVILDVAPLVRRQTAIVRDITPVAPAPVVAARRVPVVMVVDDSITMRKVTGRVLERNNMEVLTAKDGVDAVEKMAERVPDLVLLDIEMPRMDGYEVAQNMKADPRLKDVPIIMITSRTGDKHRQRAMDIGVDRYLGKPYQEPELMRNVFEMLGLEAVNG
;
A
#
# COMPACT_ATOMS: atom_id res chain seq x y z
N LEU A 1 -17.76 -4.06 -17.64
CA LEU A 1 -18.78 -4.69 -18.53
C LEU A 1 -18.16 -5.69 -19.51
N GLU A 2 -17.21 -5.27 -20.36
CA GLU A 2 -16.59 -6.16 -21.36
C GLU A 2 -16.03 -7.45 -20.74
N HIS A 3 -15.34 -7.34 -19.60
CA HIS A 3 -14.79 -8.51 -18.90
C HIS A 3 -15.87 -9.53 -18.51
N MET A 4 -17.01 -9.07 -17.99
CA MET A 4 -18.11 -9.96 -17.60
C MET A 4 -18.77 -10.63 -18.81
N LEU A 5 -18.91 -9.91 -19.92
CA LEU A 5 -19.38 -10.49 -21.18
C LEU A 5 -18.43 -11.57 -21.68
N ARG A 6 -17.12 -11.32 -21.60
CA ARG A 6 -16.10 -12.30 -21.95
C ARG A 6 -16.21 -13.55 -21.07
N ASN A 7 -16.40 -13.39 -19.76
CA ASN A 7 -16.57 -14.51 -18.83
C ASN A 7 -17.84 -15.31 -19.14
N ALA A 8 -18.96 -14.64 -19.42
CA ALA A 8 -20.19 -15.30 -19.83
C ALA A 8 -19.99 -16.16 -21.10
N MET A 9 -19.28 -15.63 -22.11
CA MET A 9 -19.02 -16.38 -23.34
C MET A 9 -17.96 -17.47 -23.21
N ALA A 10 -16.88 -17.22 -22.46
CA ALA A 10 -15.73 -18.11 -22.38
C ALA A 10 -15.88 -19.23 -21.34
N HIS A 11 -16.63 -18.95 -20.26
CA HIS A 11 -16.73 -19.84 -19.09
C HIS A 11 -18.18 -20.10 -18.67
N GLY A 12 -19.11 -19.18 -18.95
CA GLY A 12 -20.52 -19.34 -18.62
C GLY A 12 -21.22 -20.31 -19.56
N LEU A 13 -21.22 -20.04 -20.87
CA LEU A 13 -21.93 -20.82 -21.87
C LEU A 13 -21.22 -22.15 -22.18
N GLU A 14 -21.97 -23.25 -22.20
CA GLU A 14 -21.49 -24.55 -22.67
C GLU A 14 -21.33 -24.59 -24.19
N LEU A 15 -20.58 -25.58 -24.69
CA LEU A 15 -20.59 -25.94 -26.10
C LEU A 15 -21.97 -26.49 -26.53
N PRO A 16 -22.36 -26.31 -27.81
CA PRO A 16 -23.64 -26.77 -28.35
C PRO A 16 -24.04 -28.22 -28.00
N GLU A 17 -23.07 -29.13 -28.02
CA GLU A 17 -23.30 -30.55 -27.70
C GLU A 17 -23.65 -30.76 -26.22
N ASP A 18 -22.97 -30.06 -25.33
CA ASP A 18 -23.17 -30.17 -23.89
C ASP A 18 -24.47 -29.47 -23.45
N ARG A 19 -24.85 -28.37 -24.11
CA ARG A 19 -26.19 -27.75 -23.94
C ARG A 19 -27.30 -28.74 -24.27
N ARG A 20 -27.16 -29.48 -25.36
CA ARG A 20 -28.14 -30.49 -25.77
C ARG A 20 -28.24 -31.63 -24.77
N LYS A 21 -27.11 -32.11 -24.23
CA LYS A 21 -27.09 -33.11 -23.14
C LYS A 21 -27.79 -32.59 -21.88
N ALA A 22 -27.62 -31.31 -21.58
CA ALA A 22 -28.29 -30.62 -20.47
C ALA A 22 -29.75 -30.21 -20.76
N ARG A 23 -30.32 -30.59 -21.91
CA ARG A 23 -31.68 -30.25 -22.37
C ARG A 23 -31.94 -28.74 -22.50
N LYS A 24 -30.90 -27.99 -22.87
CA LYS A 24 -30.98 -26.56 -23.20
C LYS A 24 -31.04 -26.35 -24.71
N LEU A 25 -31.45 -25.16 -25.13
CA LEU A 25 -31.33 -24.72 -26.52
C LEU A 25 -29.86 -24.69 -26.94
N GLU A 26 -29.59 -24.99 -28.20
CA GLU A 26 -28.23 -24.97 -28.75
C GLU A 26 -27.62 -23.56 -28.70
N GLU A 27 -28.46 -22.54 -28.92
CA GLU A 27 -28.08 -21.15 -28.75
C GLU A 27 -28.01 -20.78 -27.26
N GLY A 28 -26.86 -20.24 -26.84
CA GLY A 28 -26.68 -19.62 -25.53
C GLY A 28 -27.11 -18.16 -25.54
N THR A 29 -27.69 -17.69 -24.43
CA THR A 29 -28.18 -16.31 -24.30
C THR A 29 -27.39 -15.58 -23.23
N VAL A 30 -26.82 -14.42 -23.59
CA VAL A 30 -26.31 -13.43 -22.64
C VAL A 30 -27.19 -12.19 -22.73
N ARG A 31 -27.77 -11.76 -21.60
CA ARG A 31 -28.66 -10.61 -21.51
C ARG A 31 -28.01 -9.53 -20.67
N ILE A 32 -28.01 -8.31 -21.21
CA ILE A 32 -27.68 -7.09 -20.47
C ILE A 32 -28.97 -6.30 -20.31
N ALA A 33 -29.35 -5.99 -19.07
CA ALA A 33 -30.43 -5.07 -18.77
C ALA A 33 -29.89 -3.87 -17.99
N VAL A 34 -30.22 -2.67 -18.46
CA VAL A 34 -29.89 -1.42 -17.77
C VAL A 34 -31.20 -0.71 -17.47
N HIS A 35 -31.43 -0.42 -16.20
CA HIS A 35 -32.57 0.40 -15.80
C HIS A 35 -32.18 1.35 -14.67
N ARG A 36 -32.90 2.46 -14.57
CA ARG A 36 -32.75 3.39 -13.45
C ARG A 36 -33.72 2.99 -12.34
N GLU A 37 -33.21 2.85 -11.12
CA GLU A 37 -33.98 2.57 -9.92
C GLU A 37 -33.68 3.69 -8.90
N GLY A 38 -34.56 4.69 -8.80
CA GLY A 38 -34.32 5.88 -7.98
C GLY A 38 -33.09 6.67 -8.43
N SER A 39 -32.14 6.86 -7.51
CA SER A 39 -30.83 7.51 -7.75
C SER A 39 -29.75 6.56 -8.26
N GLU A 40 -30.07 5.28 -8.48
CA GLU A 40 -29.15 4.26 -8.94
C GLU A 40 -29.38 3.88 -10.40
N VAL A 41 -28.30 3.57 -11.10
CA VAL A 41 -28.28 2.79 -12.33
C VAL A 41 -28.06 1.33 -11.94
N VAL A 42 -28.99 0.47 -12.32
CA VAL A 42 -28.89 -0.97 -12.12
C VAL A 42 -28.56 -1.62 -13.45
N LEU A 43 -27.40 -2.24 -13.51
CA LEU A 43 -26.90 -3.01 -14.64
C LEU A 43 -26.93 -4.49 -14.25
N LYS A 44 -27.76 -5.28 -14.93
CA LYS A 44 -27.82 -6.73 -14.79
C LYS A 44 -27.18 -7.38 -16.00
N VAL A 45 -26.22 -8.28 -15.76
CA VAL A 45 -25.59 -9.11 -16.79
C VAL A 45 -25.88 -10.55 -16.43
N SER A 46 -26.66 -11.24 -17.25
CA SER A 46 -27.05 -12.63 -17.01
C SER A 46 -26.76 -13.53 -18.18
N ASP A 47 -26.39 -14.78 -17.93
CA ASP A 47 -26.29 -15.84 -18.93
C ASP A 47 -27.16 -17.04 -18.54
N ASP A 48 -27.46 -17.92 -19.50
CA ASP A 48 -28.17 -19.18 -19.30
C ASP A 48 -27.23 -20.40 -19.34
N GLY A 49 -25.98 -20.18 -18.95
CA GLY A 49 -24.90 -21.15 -19.00
C GLY A 49 -24.88 -22.16 -17.84
N ILE A 50 -23.70 -22.69 -17.54
CA ILE A 50 -23.51 -23.70 -16.48
C ILE A 50 -23.68 -23.14 -15.07
N GLY A 51 -23.60 -21.82 -14.92
CA GLY A 51 -23.53 -21.19 -13.61
C GLY A 51 -22.18 -21.39 -12.91
N LEU A 52 -22.07 -20.91 -11.68
CA LEU A 52 -20.84 -20.95 -10.90
C LEU A 52 -20.69 -22.30 -10.19
N ASN A 53 -19.55 -22.95 -10.39
CA ASN A 53 -19.24 -24.22 -9.73
C ASN A 53 -18.89 -24.00 -8.25
N LYS A 54 -19.88 -24.21 -7.38
CA LYS A 54 -19.75 -24.04 -5.91
C LYS A 54 -18.62 -24.89 -5.33
N LYS A 55 -18.45 -26.14 -5.79
CA LYS A 55 -17.43 -27.05 -5.27
C LYS A 55 -16.04 -26.55 -5.61
N ALA A 56 -15.79 -26.17 -6.86
CA ALA A 56 -14.51 -25.63 -7.31
C ALA A 56 -14.15 -24.33 -6.57
N ILE A 57 -15.13 -23.44 -6.36
CA ILE A 57 -14.91 -22.20 -5.58
C ILE A 57 -14.54 -22.53 -4.14
N ARG A 58 -15.26 -23.46 -3.50
CA ARG A 58 -14.98 -23.88 -2.12
C ARG A 58 -13.60 -24.51 -1.98
N GLU A 59 -13.25 -25.44 -2.87
CA GLU A 59 -11.94 -26.10 -2.89
C GLU A 59 -10.80 -25.09 -3.06
N LYS A 60 -10.93 -24.16 -4.02
CA LYS A 60 -9.93 -23.10 -4.22
C LYS A 60 -9.83 -22.15 -3.02
N ALA A 61 -10.95 -21.84 -2.38
CA ALA A 61 -10.96 -21.02 -1.18
C ALA A 61 -10.29 -21.71 0.02
N LEU A 62 -10.45 -23.03 0.16
CA LEU A 62 -9.76 -23.84 1.16
C LEU A 62 -8.25 -23.91 0.91
N GLU A 63 -7.83 -24.17 -0.34
CA GLU A 63 -6.43 -24.19 -0.75
C GLU A 63 -5.72 -22.87 -0.43
N ARG A 64 -6.42 -21.75 -0.60
CA ARG A 64 -5.91 -20.40 -0.28
C ARG A 64 -6.10 -19.98 1.18
N GLY A 65 -6.69 -20.85 2.01
CA GLY A 65 -7.00 -20.58 3.42
C GLY A 65 -7.96 -19.41 3.63
N LEU A 66 -8.78 -19.06 2.63
CA LEU A 66 -9.78 -17.99 2.74
C LEU A 66 -10.96 -18.40 3.62
N ILE A 67 -11.22 -19.71 3.71
CA ILE A 67 -12.28 -20.30 4.51
C ILE A 67 -11.72 -21.49 5.31
N LYS A 68 -12.33 -21.81 6.45
CA LYS A 68 -12.00 -23.03 7.21
C LYS A 68 -12.74 -24.25 6.61
N PRO A 69 -12.23 -25.48 6.75
CA PRO A 69 -12.88 -26.70 6.24
C PRO A 69 -14.33 -26.86 6.69
N ASP A 70 -14.59 -26.51 7.94
CA ASP A 70 -15.88 -26.58 8.64
C ASP A 70 -16.75 -25.33 8.47
N ALA A 71 -16.32 -24.35 7.68
CA ALA A 71 -17.10 -23.13 7.48
C ALA A 71 -18.42 -23.42 6.75
N GLU A 72 -19.55 -23.09 7.38
CA GLU A 72 -20.85 -23.04 6.72
C GLU A 72 -21.04 -21.64 6.12
N LEU A 73 -21.13 -21.59 4.79
CA LEU A 73 -21.30 -20.35 4.03
C LEU A 73 -22.60 -20.41 3.24
N SER A 74 -23.32 -19.28 3.18
CA SER A 74 -24.39 -19.12 2.22
C SER A 74 -23.82 -19.09 0.79
N ASP A 75 -24.65 -19.41 -0.20
CA ASP A 75 -24.26 -19.35 -1.61
C ASP A 75 -23.73 -17.96 -2.00
N GLU A 76 -24.38 -16.88 -1.53
CA GLU A 76 -23.95 -15.51 -1.78
C GLU A 76 -22.55 -15.22 -1.20
N ALA A 77 -22.28 -15.68 0.02
CA ALA A 77 -20.98 -15.53 0.65
C ALA A 77 -19.91 -16.32 -0.10
N LEU A 78 -20.24 -17.54 -0.57
CA LEU A 78 -19.34 -18.37 -1.37
C LEU A 78 -19.00 -17.71 -2.71
N TYR A 79 -19.99 -17.19 -3.44
CA TYR A 79 -19.76 -16.51 -4.72
C TYR A 79 -18.98 -15.21 -4.57
N SER A 80 -19.14 -14.51 -3.45
CA SER A 80 -18.37 -13.30 -3.16
C SER A 80 -16.86 -13.54 -3.09
N LEU A 81 -16.41 -14.78 -2.84
CA LEU A 81 -14.99 -15.14 -2.83
C LEU A 81 -14.33 -14.99 -4.21
N ILE A 82 -15.09 -15.04 -5.30
CA ILE A 82 -14.57 -14.81 -6.66
C ILE A 82 -14.06 -13.37 -6.84
N LEU A 83 -14.50 -12.45 -6.00
CA LEU A 83 -14.09 -11.05 -6.02
C LEU A 83 -12.76 -10.81 -5.29
N GLU A 84 -12.21 -11.84 -4.65
CA GLU A 84 -10.92 -11.76 -3.96
C GLU A 84 -9.76 -11.67 -4.95
N THR A 85 -8.72 -10.94 -4.56
CA THR A 85 -7.58 -10.67 -5.45
C THR A 85 -6.93 -11.95 -5.94
N GLY A 86 -6.77 -12.03 -7.26
CA GLY A 86 -6.21 -13.19 -7.94
C GLY A 86 -7.00 -14.49 -7.78
N PHE A 87 -8.25 -14.45 -7.31
CA PHE A 87 -9.10 -15.64 -7.20
C PHE A 87 -9.53 -16.08 -8.61
N SER A 88 -9.20 -17.32 -8.96
CA SER A 88 -9.60 -17.92 -10.23
C SER A 88 -9.76 -19.43 -10.06
N THR A 89 -10.82 -19.97 -10.64
CA THR A 89 -11.08 -21.41 -10.71
C THR A 89 -10.47 -22.07 -11.96
N ALA A 90 -9.82 -21.29 -12.84
CA ALA A 90 -9.19 -21.83 -14.04
C ALA A 90 -7.84 -22.49 -13.72
N GLU A 91 -7.66 -23.75 -14.13
CA GLU A 91 -6.40 -24.50 -13.94
C GLU A 91 -5.26 -24.02 -14.85
N THR A 92 -5.57 -23.32 -15.95
CA THR A 92 -4.57 -22.82 -16.91
C THR A 92 -4.80 -21.36 -17.26
N VAL A 93 -3.70 -20.59 -17.34
CA VAL A 93 -3.70 -19.19 -17.77
C VAL A 93 -3.91 -19.15 -19.29
N SER A 94 -5.15 -19.00 -19.74
CA SER A 94 -5.45 -18.89 -21.17
C SER A 94 -4.88 -17.59 -21.77
N ARG A 95 -4.16 -17.72 -22.89
CA ARG A 95 -3.62 -16.59 -23.66
C ARG A 95 -4.68 -15.63 -24.23
N LEU A 96 -5.97 -16.02 -24.23
CA LEU A 96 -7.09 -15.14 -24.58
C LEU A 96 -7.43 -14.10 -23.48
N SER A 97 -6.90 -14.28 -22.26
CA SER A 97 -6.98 -13.32 -21.15
C SER A 97 -5.79 -12.35 -21.13
N GLY A 98 -5.17 -12.07 -22.27
CA GLY A 98 -4.00 -11.19 -22.40
C GLY A 98 -4.17 -9.87 -21.64
N ARG A 99 -3.41 -9.73 -20.54
CA ARG A 99 -3.35 -8.69 -19.50
C ARG A 99 -4.14 -8.90 -18.20
N GLY A 100 -4.84 -10.02 -18.01
CA GLY A 100 -5.23 -10.51 -16.69
C GLY A 100 -6.10 -9.55 -15.88
N VAL A 101 -7.20 -9.06 -16.45
CA VAL A 101 -8.26 -8.41 -15.65
C VAL A 101 -9.04 -9.54 -14.97
N GLY A 102 -8.97 -9.64 -13.65
CA GLY A 102 -9.79 -10.57 -12.87
C GLY A 102 -11.09 -9.92 -12.42
N MET A 103 -11.96 -10.70 -11.78
CA MET A 103 -13.19 -10.18 -11.17
C MET A 103 -12.91 -9.26 -9.97
N ASP A 104 -11.73 -9.35 -9.38
CA ASP A 104 -11.21 -8.42 -8.37
C ASP A 104 -11.05 -7.00 -8.92
N VAL A 105 -10.51 -6.85 -10.13
CA VAL A 105 -10.39 -5.55 -10.81
C VAL A 105 -11.76 -4.98 -11.10
N VAL A 106 -12.67 -5.78 -11.67
CA VAL A 106 -14.06 -5.34 -11.94
C VAL A 106 -14.75 -4.89 -10.66
N TYR A 107 -14.59 -5.63 -9.57
CA TYR A 107 -15.17 -5.28 -8.29
C TYR A 107 -14.61 -3.98 -7.73
N SER A 108 -13.28 -3.81 -7.80
CA SER A 108 -12.63 -2.58 -7.36
C SER A 108 -13.15 -1.37 -8.12
N GLU A 109 -13.26 -1.43 -9.46
CA GLU A 109 -13.79 -0.32 -10.28
C GLU A 109 -15.23 0.04 -9.91
N ILE A 110 -16.08 -0.96 -9.67
CA ILE A 110 -17.46 -0.74 -9.21
C ILE A 110 -17.47 -0.04 -7.85
N ARG A 111 -16.62 -0.48 -6.92
CA ARG A 111 -16.50 0.13 -5.58
C ARG A 111 -16.04 1.58 -5.66
N GLN A 112 -15.06 1.92 -6.49
CA GLN A 112 -14.59 3.30 -6.64
C GLN A 112 -15.67 4.26 -7.13
N LEU A 113 -16.60 3.76 -7.96
CA LEU A 113 -17.77 4.51 -8.40
C LEU A 113 -18.85 4.64 -7.30
N GLY A 114 -18.59 4.18 -6.08
CA GLY A 114 -19.57 4.12 -4.99
C GLY A 114 -20.62 3.03 -5.18
N GLY A 115 -20.35 2.07 -6.07
CA GLY A 115 -21.29 1.02 -6.43
C GLY A 115 -21.21 -0.23 -5.57
N THR A 116 -22.12 -1.16 -5.88
CA THR A 116 -22.14 -2.51 -5.32
C THR A 116 -22.28 -3.55 -6.44
N LEU A 117 -21.79 -4.76 -6.17
CA LEU A 117 -21.91 -5.92 -7.04
C LEU A 117 -22.50 -7.06 -6.23
N GLN A 118 -23.60 -7.65 -6.71
CA GLN A 118 -24.17 -8.90 -6.20
C GLN A 118 -24.07 -9.96 -7.28
N ILE A 119 -23.78 -11.19 -6.86
CA ILE A 119 -23.68 -12.36 -7.75
C ILE A 119 -24.77 -13.35 -7.35
N LYS A 120 -25.55 -13.78 -8.32
CA LYS A 120 -26.53 -14.86 -8.19
C LYS A 120 -26.19 -15.92 -9.22
N SER A 121 -26.24 -17.19 -8.84
CA SER A 121 -26.03 -18.26 -9.81
C SER A 121 -26.65 -19.55 -9.33
N ASP A 122 -27.23 -20.26 -10.28
CA ASP A 122 -27.77 -21.59 -10.10
C ASP A 122 -27.05 -22.54 -11.05
N GLU A 123 -26.52 -23.64 -10.52
CA GLU A 123 -25.82 -24.65 -11.32
C GLU A 123 -26.75 -25.23 -12.40
N GLY A 124 -26.28 -25.21 -13.64
CA GLY A 124 -27.03 -25.62 -14.82
C GLY A 124 -28.10 -24.62 -15.29
N LYS A 125 -28.28 -23.46 -14.65
CA LYS A 125 -29.24 -22.42 -15.12
C LYS A 125 -28.58 -21.09 -15.49
N GLY A 126 -27.32 -20.89 -15.08
CA GLY A 126 -26.52 -19.73 -15.44
C GLY A 126 -26.18 -18.83 -14.25
N SER A 127 -25.66 -17.65 -14.57
CA SER A 127 -25.26 -16.64 -13.58
C SER A 127 -25.88 -15.29 -13.90
N GLU A 128 -26.16 -14.51 -12.86
CA GLU A 128 -26.59 -13.12 -12.94
C GLU A 128 -25.71 -12.26 -12.02
N PHE A 129 -25.12 -11.23 -12.60
CA PHE A 129 -24.35 -10.21 -11.90
C PHE A 129 -25.17 -8.92 -11.88
N VAL A 130 -25.49 -8.43 -10.69
CA VAL A 130 -26.27 -7.21 -10.48
C VAL A 130 -25.35 -6.12 -9.96
N ILE A 131 -25.11 -5.11 -10.79
CA ILE A 131 -24.29 -3.96 -10.45
C ILE A 131 -25.22 -2.78 -10.18
N ARG A 132 -25.04 -2.13 -9.02
CA ARG A 132 -25.73 -0.89 -8.68
C ARG A 132 -24.71 0.24 -8.62
N LEU A 133 -24.91 1.29 -9.40
CA LEU A 133 -24.04 2.46 -9.46
C LEU A 133 -24.86 3.71 -9.14
N PRO A 134 -24.37 4.66 -8.32
CA PRO A 134 -25.01 5.95 -8.19
C PRO A 134 -24.99 6.71 -9.52
N PHE A 135 -26.09 7.38 -9.86
CA PHE A 135 -26.21 8.17 -11.10
C PHE A 135 -25.40 9.49 -11.06
N THR A 136 -24.95 9.91 -9.88
CA THR A 136 -24.21 11.16 -9.64
C THR A 136 -22.81 10.87 -9.12
N LEU A 137 -21.91 11.88 -9.16
CA LEU A 137 -20.61 11.80 -8.47
C LEU A 137 -20.82 11.33 -7.04
N ALA A 138 -20.18 10.22 -6.66
CA ALA A 138 -20.37 9.59 -5.37
C ALA A 138 -19.89 10.53 -4.25
N VAL A 139 -20.84 11.23 -3.63
CA VAL A 139 -20.64 11.85 -2.32
C VAL A 139 -20.68 10.72 -1.31
N THR A 140 -19.60 10.55 -0.57
CA THR A 140 -19.51 9.56 0.51
C THR A 140 -19.05 10.22 1.78
N GLN A 141 -19.44 9.66 2.92
CA GLN A 141 -18.89 10.07 4.21
C GLN A 141 -17.63 9.27 4.49
N ALA A 142 -16.57 9.96 4.92
CA ALA A 142 -15.31 9.32 5.27
C ALA A 142 -14.77 9.85 6.59
N VAL A 143 -14.14 8.96 7.36
CA VAL A 143 -13.37 9.27 8.56
C VAL A 143 -11.95 9.62 8.13
N PHE A 144 -11.48 10.80 8.55
CA PHE A 144 -10.12 11.25 8.27
C PHE A 144 -9.19 10.80 9.38
N VAL A 145 -8.07 10.19 9.00
CA VAL A 145 -7.05 9.66 9.90
C VAL A 145 -5.68 10.20 9.51
N LYS A 146 -4.77 10.29 10.48
CA LYS A 146 -3.40 10.77 10.29
C LYS A 146 -2.38 9.67 10.62
N ILE A 147 -1.33 9.59 9.80
CA ILE A 147 -0.08 8.85 10.06
C ILE A 147 1.10 9.79 9.72
N GLY A 148 1.97 10.05 10.69
CA GLY A 148 2.97 11.10 10.63
C GLY A 148 2.31 12.43 10.27
N ASP A 149 2.70 12.99 9.12
CA ASP A 149 2.13 14.22 8.56
C ASP A 149 1.12 13.98 7.42
N THR A 150 0.87 12.72 7.07
CA THR A 150 -0.01 12.35 5.97
C THR A 150 -1.42 12.09 6.48
N SER A 151 -2.41 12.63 5.78
CA SER A 151 -3.83 12.40 6.05
C SER A 151 -4.43 11.45 5.03
N PHE A 152 -5.28 10.54 5.48
CA PHE A 152 -6.03 9.60 4.67
C PHE A 152 -7.51 9.66 5.02
N ALA A 153 -8.36 9.25 4.09
CA ALA A 153 -9.79 9.10 4.30
C ALA A 153 -10.17 7.63 4.26
N VAL A 154 -11.02 7.17 5.19
CA VAL A 154 -11.55 5.80 5.19
C VAL A 154 -13.07 5.89 5.10
N PRO A 155 -13.74 5.26 4.12
CA PRO A 155 -15.19 5.32 3.97
C PRO A 155 -15.89 4.88 5.25
N ILE A 156 -16.84 5.69 5.75
CA ILE A 156 -17.52 5.43 7.02
C ILE A 156 -18.30 4.12 6.99
N ALA A 157 -18.77 3.69 5.80
CA ALA A 157 -19.45 2.42 5.61
C ALA A 157 -18.60 1.20 6.00
N SER A 158 -17.27 1.35 6.04
CA SER A 158 -16.34 0.31 6.49
C SER A 158 -15.95 0.46 7.96
N VAL A 159 -16.29 1.57 8.62
CA VAL A 159 -15.89 1.91 9.98
C VAL A 159 -17.02 1.61 10.96
N GLN A 160 -16.77 0.75 11.92
CA GLN A 160 -17.67 0.44 13.04
C GLN A 160 -17.53 1.45 14.18
N GLY A 161 -16.33 2.00 14.37
CA GLY A 161 -16.08 2.98 15.43
C GLY A 161 -14.60 3.30 15.60
N VAL A 162 -14.31 4.04 16.67
CA VAL A 162 -12.95 4.38 17.08
C VAL A 162 -12.73 3.86 18.49
N GLY A 163 -11.81 2.91 18.62
CA GLY A 163 -11.34 2.39 19.90
C GLY A 163 -10.10 3.15 20.40
N ARG A 164 -9.75 2.91 21.66
CA ARG A 164 -8.46 3.31 22.24
C ARG A 164 -7.91 2.16 23.05
N ILE A 165 -6.62 1.90 22.91
CA ILE A 165 -5.89 0.89 23.67
C ILE A 165 -4.72 1.56 24.40
N ALA A 166 -4.48 1.21 25.66
CA ALA A 166 -3.29 1.68 26.35
C ALA A 166 -2.04 1.11 25.67
N ARG A 167 -0.97 1.91 25.52
CA ARG A 167 0.26 1.43 24.85
C ARG A 167 0.80 0.14 25.44
N THR A 168 0.83 0.05 26.77
CA THR A 168 1.30 -1.14 27.48
C THR A 168 0.48 -2.39 27.13
N ASP A 169 -0.80 -2.24 26.83
CA ASP A 169 -1.65 -3.37 26.46
C ASP A 169 -1.54 -3.69 24.97
N LEU A 170 -1.33 -2.67 24.13
CA LEU A 170 -0.98 -2.86 22.73
C LEU A 170 0.34 -3.62 22.59
N ASP A 171 1.38 -3.24 23.33
CA ASP A 171 2.68 -3.92 23.32
C ASP A 171 2.55 -5.40 23.74
N LYS A 172 1.72 -5.68 24.76
CA LYS A 172 1.40 -7.06 25.15
C LYS A 172 0.70 -7.84 24.03
N GLN A 173 -0.28 -7.22 23.38
CA GLN A 173 -1.00 -7.86 22.27
C GLN A 173 -0.07 -8.15 21.11
N LEU A 174 0.75 -7.17 20.71
CA LEU A 174 1.71 -7.30 19.61
C LEU A 174 2.82 -8.33 19.89
N ALA A 175 3.08 -8.67 21.16
CA ALA A 175 3.97 -9.75 21.55
C ALA A 175 3.35 -11.16 21.39
N THR A 176 2.04 -11.26 21.16
CA THR A 176 1.35 -12.53 20.89
C THR A 176 1.39 -12.88 19.40
N SER A 177 1.10 -14.14 19.08
CA SER A 177 1.03 -14.60 17.69
C SER A 177 -0.21 -14.10 16.94
N ASN A 178 -1.25 -13.65 17.65
CA ASN A 178 -2.49 -13.15 17.05
C ASN A 178 -3.03 -11.96 17.87
N PRO A 179 -2.49 -10.75 17.66
CA PRO A 179 -2.87 -9.58 18.45
C PRO A 179 -4.35 -9.21 18.20
N VAL A 180 -5.13 -9.10 19.27
CA VAL A 180 -6.57 -8.80 19.19
C VAL A 180 -6.96 -7.66 20.13
N PHE A 181 -7.94 -6.87 19.68
CA PHE A 181 -8.62 -5.86 20.46
C PHE A 181 -10.08 -6.26 20.64
N ASN A 182 -10.51 -6.46 21.89
CA ASN A 182 -11.91 -6.78 22.17
C ASN A 182 -12.74 -5.49 22.25
N TYR A 183 -13.81 -5.42 21.46
CA TYR A 183 -14.75 -4.32 21.48
C TYR A 183 -16.18 -4.84 21.33
N ALA A 184 -17.06 -4.43 22.26
CA ALA A 184 -18.46 -4.85 22.29
C ALA A 184 -18.66 -6.39 22.26
N GLY A 185 -17.74 -7.14 22.88
CA GLY A 185 -17.79 -8.61 22.92
C GLY A 185 -17.30 -9.29 21.64
N GLU A 186 -16.77 -8.53 20.69
CA GLU A 186 -16.19 -9.04 19.45
C GLU A 186 -14.68 -8.79 19.40
N ASP A 187 -13.92 -9.75 18.88
CA ASP A 187 -12.48 -9.60 18.68
C ASP A 187 -12.17 -8.99 17.32
N TYR A 188 -11.32 -7.96 17.31
CA TYR A 188 -10.79 -7.29 16.14
C TYR A 188 -9.30 -7.55 16.04
N ALA A 189 -8.83 -8.12 14.93
CA ALA A 189 -7.40 -8.31 14.70
C ALA A 189 -6.69 -6.96 14.63
N ILE A 190 -5.62 -6.77 15.39
CA ILE A 190 -4.88 -5.51 15.43
C ILE A 190 -3.89 -5.45 14.26
N HIS A 191 -3.97 -4.37 13.49
CA HIS A 191 -3.03 -4.05 12.43
C HIS A 191 -2.54 -2.61 12.58
N ASP A 192 -1.42 -2.28 11.96
CA ASP A 192 -0.89 -0.92 11.95
C ASP A 192 -1.03 -0.28 10.57
N LEU A 193 -1.67 0.91 10.50
CA LEU A 193 -1.94 1.55 9.22
C LEU A 193 -0.65 1.91 8.48
N GLY A 194 0.36 2.40 9.21
CA GLY A 194 1.67 2.73 8.62
C GLY A 194 2.26 1.52 7.91
N THR A 195 2.32 0.38 8.61
CA THR A 195 2.82 -0.88 8.07
C THR A 195 1.99 -1.36 6.87
N LEU A 196 0.66 -1.27 6.94
CA LEU A 196 -0.24 -1.65 5.85
C LEU A 196 0.00 -0.87 4.56
N ILE A 197 0.40 0.40 4.65
CA ILE A 197 0.65 1.28 3.50
C ILE A 197 2.14 1.44 3.15
N GLY A 198 3.04 0.71 3.83
CA GLY A 198 4.49 0.80 3.61
C GLY A 198 5.15 2.07 4.17
N HIS A 199 4.59 2.62 5.25
CA HIS A 199 5.10 3.76 6.00
C HIS A 199 5.60 3.33 7.38
N ALA A 200 6.35 4.19 8.08
CA ALA A 200 6.72 3.96 9.48
C ALA A 200 5.46 3.75 10.35
N PRO A 201 5.50 2.84 11.35
CA PRO A 201 4.36 2.54 12.19
C PRO A 201 3.80 3.75 12.93
N ALA A 202 2.50 3.70 13.24
CA ALA A 202 1.84 4.73 14.03
C ALA A 202 2.52 4.87 15.39
N LYS A 203 2.84 6.10 15.76
CA LYS A 203 3.48 6.44 17.03
C LYS A 203 2.53 7.10 18.01
N ALA A 204 1.49 7.79 17.55
CA ALA A 204 0.59 8.64 18.33
C ALA A 204 1.36 9.48 19.38
N GLN A 205 2.38 10.21 18.94
CA GLN A 205 3.33 10.92 19.82
C GLN A 205 2.58 11.71 20.91
N ASP A 206 3.10 11.64 22.13
CA ASP A 206 2.57 12.30 23.34
C ASP A 206 1.23 11.80 23.90
N SER A 207 0.68 10.68 23.38
CA SER A 207 -0.50 10.02 23.95
C SER A 207 -0.16 8.72 24.68
N LEU A 208 -0.73 8.50 25.87
CA LEU A 208 -0.66 7.21 26.60
C LEU A 208 -1.54 6.11 25.99
N GLN A 209 -2.47 6.50 25.12
CA GLN A 209 -3.37 5.58 24.41
C GLN A 209 -3.19 5.68 22.90
N MET A 210 -3.14 4.52 22.25
CA MET A 210 -3.15 4.41 20.80
C MET A 210 -4.60 4.41 20.30
N PRO A 211 -4.98 5.31 19.39
CA PRO A 211 -6.27 5.24 18.72
C PRO A 211 -6.31 4.09 17.73
N LEU A 212 -7.45 3.38 17.71
CA LEU A 212 -7.72 2.25 16.82
C LEU A 212 -8.94 2.58 15.95
N LEU A 213 -8.81 2.55 14.63
CA LEU A 213 -9.95 2.59 13.73
C LEU A 213 -10.52 1.18 13.60
N LEU A 214 -11.74 0.96 14.10
CA LEU A 214 -12.41 -0.33 14.01
C LEU A 214 -13.12 -0.43 12.67
N ALA A 215 -12.65 -1.34 11.81
CA ALA A 215 -13.21 -1.55 10.48
C ALA A 215 -13.76 -2.97 10.32
N ARG A 216 -14.83 -3.08 9.54
CA ARG A 216 -15.49 -4.36 9.22
C ARG A 216 -15.78 -4.47 7.73
N SER A 217 -15.44 -5.62 7.15
CA SER A 217 -15.79 -5.98 5.78
C SER A 217 -16.15 -7.46 5.71
N GLY A 218 -17.45 -7.77 5.68
CA GLY A 218 -17.93 -9.14 5.82
C GLY A 218 -17.56 -9.72 7.18
N GLU A 219 -16.85 -10.85 7.16
CA GLU A 219 -16.30 -11.52 8.36
C GLU A 219 -14.97 -10.92 8.83
N LEU A 220 -14.31 -10.09 8.01
CA LEU A 220 -13.07 -9.43 8.41
C LEU A 220 -13.37 -8.33 9.42
N ARG A 221 -12.82 -8.46 10.62
CA ARG A 221 -12.87 -7.47 11.72
C ARG A 221 -11.46 -7.06 12.08
N THR A 222 -11.16 -5.77 11.94
CA THR A 222 -9.80 -5.26 12.17
C THR A 222 -9.81 -3.97 12.96
N ALA A 223 -8.87 -3.85 13.88
CA ALA A 223 -8.58 -2.64 14.63
C ALA A 223 -7.25 -2.07 14.14
N ILE A 224 -7.29 -0.93 13.46
CA ILE A 224 -6.11 -0.35 12.81
C ILE A 224 -5.51 0.75 13.69
N SER A 225 -4.28 0.59 14.16
CA SER A 225 -3.56 1.65 14.85
C SER A 225 -3.22 2.80 13.91
N ILE A 226 -3.48 4.01 14.41
CA ILE A 226 -3.28 5.28 13.71
C ILE A 226 -2.73 6.33 14.68
N ASP A 227 -2.19 7.44 14.18
CA ASP A 227 -1.72 8.51 15.07
C ASP A 227 -2.89 9.34 15.59
N GLN A 228 -3.85 9.65 14.72
CA GLN A 228 -4.96 10.54 15.07
C GLN A 228 -6.18 10.30 14.19
N VAL A 229 -7.37 10.46 14.77
CA VAL A 229 -8.63 10.64 14.04
C VAL A 229 -8.95 12.13 13.97
N LEU A 230 -9.08 12.67 12.77
CA LEU A 230 -9.36 14.08 12.50
C LEU A 230 -10.88 14.39 12.43
N GLY A 231 -11.72 13.36 12.42
CA GLY A 231 -13.19 13.46 12.33
C GLY A 231 -13.76 12.95 11.01
N SER A 232 -15.08 12.95 10.87
CA SER A 232 -15.78 12.56 9.64
C SER A 232 -16.24 13.77 8.83
N ARG A 233 -16.28 13.64 7.50
CA ARG A 233 -16.86 14.64 6.59
C ARG A 233 -17.36 13.98 5.31
N GLU A 234 -18.26 14.66 4.62
CA GLU A 234 -18.64 14.30 3.26
C GLU A 234 -17.56 14.70 2.26
N ILE A 235 -17.27 13.79 1.34
CA ILE A 235 -16.24 13.94 0.32
C ILE A 235 -16.78 13.50 -1.03
N VAL A 236 -16.29 14.13 -2.08
CA VAL A 236 -16.51 13.65 -3.45
C VAL A 236 -15.39 12.70 -3.81
N VAL A 237 -15.75 11.47 -4.17
CA VAL A 237 -14.79 10.46 -4.64
C VAL A 237 -14.45 10.75 -6.09
N LYS A 238 -13.15 10.85 -6.38
CA LYS A 238 -12.61 10.95 -7.73
C LYS A 238 -11.76 9.70 -8.04
N PRO A 239 -11.92 9.10 -9.23
CA PRO A 239 -11.08 7.98 -9.64
C PRO A 239 -9.63 8.43 -9.84
N VAL A 240 -8.69 7.56 -9.48
CA VAL A 240 -7.24 7.85 -9.44
C VAL A 240 -6.48 7.47 -10.71
N GLY A 241 -7.20 7.08 -11.77
CA GLY A 241 -6.62 6.65 -13.04
C GLY A 241 -6.01 5.22 -12.97
N PRO A 242 -5.79 4.58 -14.12
CA PRO A 242 -5.47 3.15 -14.19
C PRO A 242 -4.12 2.78 -13.55
N GLN A 243 -3.15 3.69 -13.52
CA GLN A 243 -1.82 3.45 -12.93
C GLN A 243 -1.87 3.31 -11.40
N VAL A 244 -2.82 3.98 -10.75
CA VAL A 244 -2.99 3.96 -9.29
C VAL A 244 -4.07 2.94 -8.90
N ASN A 245 -5.02 2.67 -9.81
CA ASN A 245 -6.13 1.75 -9.58
C ASN A 245 -5.67 0.31 -9.25
N SER A 246 -4.51 -0.12 -9.76
CA SER A 246 -3.96 -1.44 -9.48
C SER A 246 -3.35 -1.59 -8.08
N VAL A 247 -3.23 -0.52 -7.30
CA VAL A 247 -2.64 -0.56 -5.96
C VAL A 247 -3.68 -1.06 -4.96
N PRO A 248 -3.48 -2.23 -4.32
CA PRO A 248 -4.42 -2.74 -3.31
C PRO A 248 -4.60 -1.73 -2.19
N GLY A 249 -5.86 -1.46 -1.84
CA GLY A 249 -6.21 -0.57 -0.74
C GLY A 249 -6.44 0.88 -1.11
N ILE A 250 -6.34 1.26 -2.39
CA ILE A 250 -6.75 2.59 -2.85
C ILE A 250 -8.19 2.52 -3.39
N PHE A 251 -9.10 3.15 -2.68
CA PHE A 251 -10.50 3.31 -3.10
C PHE A 251 -10.68 4.49 -4.07
N GLY A 252 -9.82 5.50 -3.97
CA GLY A 252 -9.87 6.68 -4.82
C GLY A 252 -9.16 7.86 -4.16
N ALA A 253 -9.48 9.06 -4.59
CA ALA A 253 -9.00 10.27 -3.95
C ALA A 253 -10.11 11.32 -3.84
N THR A 254 -9.92 12.27 -2.95
CA THR A 254 -10.77 13.46 -2.85
C THR A 254 -9.92 14.72 -2.85
N ILE A 255 -10.52 15.84 -3.24
CA ILE A 255 -9.89 17.15 -3.21
C ILE A 255 -10.55 17.94 -2.09
N MET A 256 -9.75 18.34 -1.11
CA MET A 256 -10.19 19.10 0.05
C MET A 256 -10.45 20.57 -0.30
N GLY A 257 -11.17 21.30 0.56
CA GLY A 257 -11.46 22.73 0.33
C GLY A 257 -10.22 23.63 0.23
N ASP A 258 -9.08 23.17 0.76
CA ASP A 258 -7.77 23.82 0.65
C ASP A 258 -6.97 23.37 -0.59
N GLY A 259 -7.57 22.58 -1.47
CA GLY A 259 -6.95 22.05 -2.69
C GLY A 259 -6.06 20.82 -2.48
N ARG A 260 -5.82 20.37 -1.24
CA ARG A 260 -5.02 19.16 -1.02
C ARG A 260 -5.76 17.91 -1.50
N VAL A 261 -5.01 17.00 -2.10
CA VAL A 261 -5.51 15.68 -2.49
C VAL A 261 -5.32 14.72 -1.33
N VAL A 262 -6.40 14.06 -0.91
CA VAL A 262 -6.39 13.03 0.13
C VAL A 262 -6.79 11.71 -0.48
N VAL A 263 -5.97 10.68 -0.26
CA VAL A 263 -6.26 9.32 -0.73
C VAL A 263 -7.32 8.69 0.17
N ILE A 264 -8.29 8.05 -0.47
CA ILE A 264 -9.34 7.28 0.18
C ILE A 264 -8.87 5.82 0.20
N LEU A 265 -8.80 5.23 1.39
CA LEU A 265 -8.31 3.88 1.60
C LEU A 265 -9.47 2.88 1.70
N ASP A 266 -9.27 1.72 1.09
CA ASP A 266 -10.03 0.51 1.39
C ASP A 266 -9.18 -0.37 2.31
N VAL A 267 -9.60 -0.51 3.56
CA VAL A 267 -8.85 -1.22 4.59
C VAL A 267 -8.79 -2.72 4.33
N ALA A 268 -9.86 -3.31 3.82
CA ALA A 268 -9.97 -4.77 3.77
C ALA A 268 -8.94 -5.39 2.81
N PRO A 269 -8.72 -4.87 1.58
CA PRO A 269 -7.64 -5.32 0.71
C PRO A 269 -6.24 -5.12 1.31
N LEU A 270 -6.01 -4.03 2.05
CA LEU A 270 -4.72 -3.79 2.72
C LEU A 270 -4.40 -4.88 3.73
N VAL A 271 -5.36 -5.18 4.61
CA VAL A 271 -5.22 -6.22 5.64
C VAL A 271 -5.05 -7.61 5.02
N ARG A 272 -5.84 -7.93 3.99
CA ARG A 272 -5.74 -9.22 3.27
C ARG A 272 -4.39 -9.40 2.58
N ARG A 273 -3.85 -8.35 1.99
CA ARG A 273 -2.50 -8.38 1.39
C ARG A 273 -1.45 -8.69 2.44
N GLN A 274 -1.53 -8.07 3.61
CA GLN A 274 -0.58 -8.32 4.70
C GLN A 274 -0.68 -9.77 5.21
N THR A 275 -1.88 -10.31 5.40
CA THR A 275 -2.06 -11.70 5.86
C THR A 275 -1.64 -12.73 4.81
N ALA A 276 -1.80 -12.44 3.51
CA ALA A 276 -1.29 -13.29 2.43
C ALA A 276 0.24 -13.34 2.41
N ILE A 277 0.93 -12.21 2.56
CA ILE A 277 2.40 -12.15 2.64
C ILE A 277 2.91 -12.96 3.84
N VAL A 278 2.22 -12.93 4.98
CA VAL A 278 2.60 -13.69 6.19
C VAL A 278 2.37 -15.20 6.03
N ARG A 279 1.41 -15.63 5.18
CA ARG A 279 1.11 -17.06 4.94
C ARG A 279 2.11 -17.76 4.02
N ASP A 280 2.72 -17.04 3.08
CA ASP A 280 3.77 -17.58 2.20
C ASP A 280 5.15 -17.69 2.89
N ILE A 281 5.27 -17.16 4.10
CA ILE A 281 6.44 -17.34 4.96
C ILE A 281 6.15 -18.54 5.87
N THR A 282 6.49 -19.74 5.42
CA THR A 282 6.56 -20.91 6.31
C THR A 282 7.55 -20.58 7.42
N PRO A 283 7.20 -20.71 8.72
CA PRO A 283 8.13 -20.39 9.79
C PRO A 283 9.24 -21.45 9.80
N VAL A 284 10.35 -21.14 9.16
CA VAL A 284 11.63 -21.77 9.49
C VAL A 284 11.90 -21.40 10.94
N ALA A 285 12.18 -22.40 11.77
CA ALA A 285 12.56 -22.25 13.17
C ALA A 285 13.50 -21.04 13.33
N PRO A 286 13.35 -20.22 14.38
CA PRO A 286 14.10 -18.97 14.49
C PRO A 286 15.59 -19.29 14.45
N ALA A 287 16.20 -18.98 13.30
CA ALA A 287 17.62 -18.75 13.24
C ALA A 287 17.93 -17.62 14.24
N PRO A 288 19.06 -17.69 14.96
CA PRO A 288 19.39 -16.72 15.99
C PRO A 288 19.23 -15.32 15.41
N VAL A 289 18.54 -14.46 16.17
CA VAL A 289 18.24 -13.07 15.85
C VAL A 289 19.48 -12.42 15.24
N VAL A 290 19.53 -12.35 13.91
CA VAL A 290 20.49 -11.49 13.25
C VAL A 290 19.99 -10.10 13.57
N ALA A 291 20.79 -9.36 14.35
CA ALA A 291 20.50 -8.00 14.78
C ALA A 291 19.78 -7.23 13.66
N ALA A 292 18.64 -6.64 13.99
CA ALA A 292 17.85 -5.82 13.08
C ALA A 292 18.80 -4.98 12.22
N ARG A 293 18.78 -5.19 10.90
CA ARG A 293 19.66 -4.50 9.96
C ARG A 293 19.45 -3.00 10.20
N ARG A 294 20.44 -2.34 10.82
CA ARG A 294 20.33 -0.94 11.23
C ARG A 294 20.10 -0.12 9.96
N VAL A 295 18.96 0.57 9.89
CA VAL A 295 18.66 1.51 8.79
C VAL A 295 19.71 2.63 8.87
N PRO A 296 20.55 2.82 7.84
CA PRO A 296 21.59 3.85 7.87
C PRO A 296 20.98 5.24 7.85
N VAL A 297 21.59 6.16 8.57
CA VAL A 297 21.22 7.58 8.59
C VAL A 297 22.16 8.34 7.68
N VAL A 298 21.64 8.91 6.59
CA VAL A 298 22.41 9.73 5.66
C VAL A 298 22.03 11.20 5.82
N MET A 299 23.02 12.06 6.00
CA MET A 299 22.81 13.50 6.09
C MET A 299 23.04 14.17 4.74
N VAL A 300 22.10 15.02 4.30
CA VAL A 300 22.22 15.83 3.08
C VAL A 300 22.36 17.29 3.45
N VAL A 301 23.50 17.87 3.13
CA VAL A 301 23.87 19.26 3.39
C VAL A 301 24.04 19.98 2.07
N ASP A 302 23.06 20.81 1.73
CA ASP A 302 22.98 21.52 0.45
C ASP A 302 22.15 22.79 0.68
N ASP A 303 22.54 23.95 0.16
CA ASP A 303 21.80 25.20 0.36
C ASP A 303 20.54 25.29 -0.51
N SER A 304 20.54 24.60 -1.65
CA SER A 304 19.41 24.49 -2.56
C SER A 304 18.33 23.57 -1.98
N ILE A 305 17.19 24.17 -1.65
CA ILE A 305 15.98 23.46 -1.20
C ILE A 305 15.60 22.32 -2.16
N THR A 306 15.72 22.56 -3.47
CA THR A 306 15.35 21.59 -4.51
C THR A 306 16.29 20.39 -4.50
N MET A 307 17.60 20.61 -4.50
CA MET A 307 18.60 19.54 -4.51
C MET A 307 18.54 18.71 -3.22
N ARG A 308 18.37 19.39 -2.07
CA ARG A 308 18.20 18.74 -0.77
C ARG A 308 16.99 17.81 -0.72
N LYS A 309 15.84 18.24 -1.26
CA LYS A 309 14.61 17.43 -1.32
C LYS A 309 14.71 16.27 -2.31
N VAL A 310 15.27 16.50 -3.50
CA VAL A 310 15.41 15.44 -4.52
C VAL A 310 16.35 14.35 -4.01
N THR A 311 17.51 14.74 -3.49
CA THR A 311 18.50 13.79 -2.93
C THR A 311 17.94 13.04 -1.73
N GLY A 312 17.22 13.73 -0.83
CA GLY A 312 16.55 13.08 0.29
C GLY A 312 15.57 11.99 -0.15
N ARG A 313 14.70 12.27 -1.13
CA ARG A 313 13.75 11.26 -1.65
C ARG A 313 14.44 10.06 -2.30
N VAL A 314 15.55 10.29 -3.01
CA VAL A 314 16.32 9.20 -3.63
C VAL A 314 16.87 8.27 -2.55
N LEU A 315 17.40 8.83 -1.46
CA LEU A 315 17.92 8.06 -0.33
C LEU A 315 16.80 7.34 0.45
N GLU A 316 15.68 8.01 0.74
CA GLU A 316 14.51 7.43 1.42
C GLU A 316 13.95 6.23 0.64
N ARG A 317 13.85 6.33 -0.70
CA ARG A 317 13.44 5.24 -1.58
C ARG A 317 14.37 4.01 -1.52
N ASN A 318 15.61 4.21 -1.10
CA ASN A 318 16.61 3.16 -0.93
C ASN A 318 16.76 2.75 0.55
N ASN A 319 15.69 2.93 1.34
CA ASN A 319 15.57 2.43 2.72
C ASN A 319 16.65 2.97 3.66
N MET A 320 16.95 4.28 3.53
CA MET A 320 17.81 5.04 4.44
C MET A 320 17.00 6.14 5.13
N GLU A 321 17.37 6.44 6.38
CA GLU A 321 16.83 7.58 7.09
C GLU A 321 17.62 8.84 6.70
N VAL A 322 16.93 9.96 6.44
CA VAL A 322 17.58 11.17 5.92
C VAL A 322 17.51 12.31 6.93
N LEU A 323 18.68 12.85 7.30
CA LEU A 323 18.79 14.15 7.96
C LEU A 323 19.10 15.21 6.90
N THR A 324 18.51 16.40 7.01
CA THR A 324 18.79 17.48 6.06
C THR A 324 19.27 18.72 6.78
N ALA A 325 20.27 19.40 6.20
CA ALA A 325 20.74 20.69 6.68
C ALA A 325 20.80 21.71 5.55
N LYS A 326 20.47 22.97 5.88
CA LYS A 326 20.36 24.06 4.91
C LYS A 326 21.66 24.84 4.65
N ASP A 327 22.62 24.71 5.54
CA ASP A 327 23.95 25.32 5.45
C ASP A 327 24.91 24.53 6.37
N GLY A 328 26.20 24.87 6.35
CA GLY A 328 27.20 24.18 7.17
C GLY A 328 27.03 24.37 8.68
N VAL A 329 26.44 25.48 9.12
CA VAL A 329 26.21 25.75 10.56
C VAL A 329 25.08 24.84 11.08
N ASP A 330 23.96 24.80 10.35
CA ASP A 330 22.83 23.88 10.64
C ASP A 330 23.29 22.41 10.59
N ALA A 331 24.28 22.09 9.75
CA ALA A 331 24.83 20.75 9.69
C ALA A 331 25.58 20.36 10.95
N VAL A 332 26.47 21.24 11.43
CA VAL A 332 27.25 21.00 12.66
C VAL A 332 26.34 20.92 13.89
N GLU A 333 25.32 21.77 13.99
CA GLU A 333 24.32 21.72 15.07
C GLU A 333 23.59 20.36 15.09
N LYS A 334 23.10 19.89 13.94
CA LYS A 334 22.39 18.61 13.84
C LYS A 334 23.29 17.40 14.08
N MET A 335 24.54 17.44 13.63
CA MET A 335 25.52 16.37 13.90
C MET A 335 25.91 16.30 15.38
N ALA A 336 25.77 17.38 16.14
CA ALA A 336 25.96 17.35 17.58
C ALA A 336 24.87 16.55 18.31
N GLU A 337 23.63 16.62 17.82
CA GLU A 337 22.48 15.87 18.34
C GLU A 337 22.49 14.41 17.88
N ARG A 338 22.82 14.17 16.60
CA ARG A 338 22.77 12.84 15.99
C ARG A 338 23.88 12.64 14.96
N VAL A 339 24.75 11.67 15.22
CA VAL A 339 25.83 11.27 14.31
C VAL A 339 25.24 10.48 13.12
N PRO A 340 25.39 10.96 11.87
CA PRO A 340 24.98 10.21 10.69
C PRO A 340 26.00 9.11 10.33
N ASP A 341 25.56 8.11 9.59
CA ASP A 341 26.40 7.04 9.06
C ASP A 341 27.10 7.45 7.74
N LEU A 342 26.63 8.51 7.06
CA LEU A 342 27.22 9.11 5.85
C LEU A 342 26.77 10.57 5.70
N VAL A 343 27.63 11.44 5.17
CA VAL A 343 27.29 12.83 4.84
C VAL A 343 27.46 13.10 3.34
N LEU A 344 26.41 13.57 2.69
CA LEU A 344 26.43 14.19 1.37
C LEU A 344 26.55 15.71 1.55
N LEU A 345 27.63 16.30 1.04
CA LEU A 345 28.02 17.67 1.39
C LEU A 345 28.29 18.53 0.15
N ASP A 346 27.56 19.64 0.01
CA ASP A 346 27.93 20.69 -0.94
C ASP A 346 29.09 21.53 -0.41
N ILE A 347 29.89 22.07 -1.33
CA ILE A 347 30.95 23.03 -1.04
C ILE A 347 30.38 24.44 -0.94
N GLU A 348 29.55 24.83 -1.91
CA GLU A 348 29.12 26.21 -2.07
C GLU A 348 27.88 26.48 -1.22
N MET A 349 28.09 26.86 0.04
CA MET A 349 27.01 27.13 0.96
C MET A 349 27.22 28.46 1.70
N PRO A 350 26.14 29.17 2.07
CA PRO A 350 26.26 30.39 2.85
C PRO A 350 26.70 30.09 4.30
N ARG A 351 27.30 31.10 4.96
CA ARG A 351 27.75 31.10 6.37
C ARG A 351 28.93 30.19 6.70
N MET A 352 28.89 28.94 6.26
CA MET A 352 29.95 27.95 6.45
C MET A 352 30.00 27.04 5.22
N ASP A 353 31.18 26.94 4.60
CA ASP A 353 31.37 26.17 3.37
C ASP A 353 31.59 24.68 3.63
N GLY A 354 31.48 23.85 2.59
CA GLY A 354 31.64 22.39 2.74
C GLY A 354 33.06 21.95 3.14
N TYR A 355 34.08 22.77 2.92
CA TYR A 355 35.43 22.45 3.38
C TYR A 355 35.54 22.64 4.88
N GLU A 356 34.97 23.72 5.42
CA GLU A 356 34.93 24.01 6.86
C GLU A 356 34.12 22.93 7.60
N VAL A 357 32.98 22.50 7.06
CA VAL A 357 32.20 21.39 7.63
C VAL A 357 33.02 20.10 7.67
N ALA A 358 33.68 19.74 6.56
CA ALA A 358 34.50 18.54 6.50
C ALA A 358 35.68 18.59 7.49
N GLN A 359 36.34 19.74 7.63
CA GLN A 359 37.41 19.93 8.62
C GLN A 359 36.89 19.79 10.05
N ASN A 360 35.74 20.36 10.37
CA ASN A 360 35.10 20.21 11.68
C ASN A 360 34.74 18.74 11.98
N MET A 361 34.22 18.01 10.98
CA MET A 361 33.93 16.58 11.13
C MET A 361 35.21 15.77 11.40
N LYS A 362 36.31 16.03 10.68
CA LYS A 362 37.56 15.30 10.86
C LYS A 362 38.30 15.66 12.16
N ALA A 363 38.05 16.86 12.71
CA ALA A 363 38.56 17.27 14.01
C ALA A 363 37.77 16.69 15.21
N ASP A 364 36.48 16.36 15.04
CA ASP A 364 35.65 15.78 16.10
C ASP A 364 35.88 14.25 16.20
N PRO A 365 36.33 13.72 17.36
CA PRO A 365 36.54 12.28 17.56
C PRO A 365 35.31 11.40 17.28
N ARG A 366 34.09 11.96 17.37
CA ARG A 366 32.83 11.25 17.10
C ARG A 366 32.50 11.17 15.60
N LEU A 367 32.99 12.11 14.80
CA LEU A 367 32.63 12.29 13.39
C LEU A 367 33.78 11.98 12.42
N LYS A 368 35.02 11.87 12.91
CA LYS A 368 36.22 11.70 12.06
C LYS A 368 36.15 10.50 11.11
N ASP A 369 35.47 9.43 11.54
CA ASP A 369 35.33 8.18 10.79
C ASP A 369 34.03 8.15 9.96
N VAL A 370 33.17 9.17 10.07
CA VAL A 370 31.98 9.28 9.24
C VAL A 370 32.40 9.60 7.80
N PRO A 371 31.95 8.79 6.82
CA PRO A 371 32.29 9.01 5.42
C PRO A 371 31.62 10.26 4.86
N ILE A 372 32.35 10.99 4.02
CA ILE A 372 31.91 12.22 3.37
C ILE A 372 31.94 12.04 1.85
N ILE A 373 30.80 12.24 1.21
CA ILE A 373 30.68 12.36 -0.25
C ILE A 373 30.41 13.82 -0.57
N MET A 374 31.37 14.47 -1.19
CA MET A 374 31.23 15.86 -1.59
C MET A 374 30.53 15.95 -2.95
N ILE A 375 29.47 16.77 -3.04
CA ILE A 375 28.63 16.93 -4.23
C ILE A 375 28.58 18.40 -4.60
N THR A 376 29.22 18.81 -5.69
CA THR A 376 29.42 20.25 -5.98
C THR A 376 29.46 20.59 -7.47
N SER A 377 29.21 21.85 -7.80
CA SER A 377 29.43 22.45 -9.13
C SER A 377 30.93 22.62 -9.46
N ARG A 378 31.81 22.64 -8.45
CA ARG A 378 33.25 22.96 -8.60
C ARG A 378 34.10 21.76 -8.99
N THR A 379 33.96 21.26 -10.21
CA THR A 379 34.63 20.01 -10.66
C THR A 379 36.15 20.09 -10.92
N GLY A 380 36.77 21.27 -10.80
CA GLY A 380 38.19 21.45 -11.11
C GLY A 380 39.14 20.66 -10.18
N ASP A 381 40.25 20.16 -10.73
CA ASP A 381 41.19 19.26 -10.03
C ASP A 381 41.72 19.84 -8.72
N LYS A 382 41.95 21.15 -8.65
CA LYS A 382 42.39 21.84 -7.44
C LYS A 382 41.38 21.70 -6.29
N HIS A 383 40.08 21.75 -6.59
CA HIS A 383 39.01 21.62 -5.60
C HIS A 383 38.85 20.18 -5.11
N ARG A 384 38.99 19.22 -6.03
CA ARG A 384 39.01 17.79 -5.72
C ARG A 384 40.20 17.42 -4.85
N GLN A 385 41.41 17.85 -5.20
CA GLN A 385 42.61 17.56 -4.41
C GLN A 385 42.49 18.12 -3.00
N ARG A 386 42.04 19.38 -2.85
CA ARG A 386 41.81 19.99 -1.54
C ARG A 386 40.80 19.19 -0.69
N ALA A 387 39.72 18.67 -1.29
CA ALA A 387 38.75 17.85 -0.58
C ALA A 387 39.36 16.55 -0.08
N MET A 388 40.15 15.88 -0.93
CA MET A 388 40.84 14.64 -0.58
C MET A 388 41.87 14.84 0.53
N ASP A 389 42.63 15.95 0.49
CA ASP A 389 43.62 16.29 1.53
C ASP A 389 42.98 16.52 2.91
N ILE A 390 41.70 16.93 2.95
CA ILE A 390 40.91 17.08 4.18
C ILE A 390 40.41 15.72 4.70
N GLY A 391 40.37 14.69 3.86
CA GLY A 391 39.87 13.35 4.19
C GLY A 391 38.44 13.09 3.73
N VAL A 392 37.96 13.78 2.69
CA VAL A 392 36.70 13.44 1.99
C VAL A 392 36.88 12.14 1.21
N ASP A 393 35.91 11.24 1.27
CA ASP A 393 36.03 9.88 0.73
C ASP A 393 35.65 9.77 -0.76
N ARG A 394 34.67 10.56 -1.20
CA ARG A 394 34.21 10.59 -2.60
C ARG A 394 33.88 12.01 -3.04
N TYR A 395 34.01 12.25 -4.35
CA TYR A 395 33.81 13.56 -4.95
C TYR A 395 33.00 13.45 -6.25
N LEU A 396 31.80 14.01 -6.25
CA LEU A 396 30.83 13.97 -7.34
C LEU A 396 30.54 15.39 -7.86
N GLY A 397 30.52 15.53 -9.19
CA GLY A 397 30.14 16.77 -9.87
C GLY A 397 28.62 16.87 -10.06
N LYS A 398 28.05 18.06 -9.87
CA LYS A 398 26.69 18.36 -10.31
C LYS A 398 26.69 18.70 -11.81
N PRO A 399 25.73 18.20 -12.63
CA PRO A 399 24.66 17.27 -12.27
C PRO A 399 25.15 15.81 -12.19
N TYR A 400 24.70 15.08 -11.18
CA TYR A 400 24.93 13.64 -11.03
C TYR A 400 23.67 12.84 -11.37
N GLN A 401 23.87 11.59 -11.75
CA GLN A 401 22.77 10.65 -12.01
C GLN A 401 22.46 9.84 -10.75
N GLU A 402 21.18 9.49 -10.53
CA GLU A 402 20.76 8.71 -9.35
C GLU A 402 21.53 7.39 -9.20
N PRO A 403 21.76 6.57 -10.25
CA PRO A 403 22.50 5.31 -10.11
C PRO A 403 23.95 5.51 -9.67
N GLU A 404 24.59 6.59 -10.11
CA GLU A 404 25.96 6.91 -9.72
C GLU A 404 26.05 7.35 -8.26
N LEU A 405 25.11 8.20 -7.82
CA LEU A 405 25.02 8.60 -6.42
C LEU A 405 24.83 7.37 -5.52
N MET A 406 23.85 6.52 -5.85
CA MET A 406 23.50 5.36 -5.05
C MET A 406 24.63 4.34 -4.98
N ARG A 407 25.38 4.13 -6.08
CA ARG A 407 26.57 3.27 -6.07
C ARG A 407 27.60 3.75 -5.05
N ASN A 408 27.91 5.05 -5.03
CA ASN A 408 28.86 5.61 -4.05
C ASN A 408 28.33 5.51 -2.62
N VAL A 409 27.03 5.76 -2.40
CA VAL A 409 26.41 5.67 -1.08
C VAL A 409 26.47 4.24 -0.53
N PHE A 410 26.09 3.23 -1.33
CA PHE A 410 26.13 1.83 -0.90
C PHE A 410 27.56 1.35 -0.63
N GLU A 411 28.52 1.73 -1.48
CA GLU A 411 29.93 1.38 -1.29
C GLU A 411 30.48 1.97 0.02
N MET A 412 30.19 3.25 0.31
CA MET A 412 30.66 3.90 1.54
C MET A 412 29.99 3.35 2.81
N LEU A 413 28.75 2.89 2.71
CA LEU A 413 28.02 2.28 3.83
C LEU A 413 28.31 0.78 3.98
N GLY A 414 29.11 0.17 3.08
CA GLY A 414 29.37 -1.27 3.08
C GLY A 414 28.12 -2.12 2.83
N LEU A 415 27.15 -1.58 2.09
CA LEU A 415 25.89 -2.23 1.75
C LEU A 415 25.98 -2.85 0.36
N GLU A 416 25.48 -4.08 0.20
CA GLU A 416 25.31 -4.67 -1.13
C GLU A 416 24.19 -3.94 -1.88
N ALA A 417 24.45 -3.53 -3.12
CA ALA A 417 23.43 -2.93 -3.97
C ALA A 417 22.27 -3.92 -4.14
N VAL A 418 21.07 -3.51 -3.77
CA VAL A 418 19.86 -4.30 -4.01
C VAL A 418 19.59 -4.27 -5.52
N ASN A 419 20.16 -5.23 -6.24
CA ASN A 419 19.74 -5.53 -7.60
C ASN A 419 18.42 -6.29 -7.53
N GLY A 420 17.33 -5.63 -7.91
CA GLY A 420 15.98 -6.19 -7.99
C GLY A 420 14.98 -5.17 -8.50
#